data_AF-A0AAP8D4W3-F1
#
_entry.id   AF-A0AAP8D4W3-F1
#
_cell.length_a   1.000
_cell.length_b   1.000
_cell.length_c   1.000
_cell.angle_alpha   90.00
_cell.angle_beta   90.00
_cell.angle_gamma   90.00
#
_symmetry.space_group_name_H-M   'P 1'
#
loop_
_entity.id
_entity.type
_entity.pdbx_description
1 polymer ?
#
loop_
_entity_poly.entity_id
_entity_poly.type
_entity_poly.pdbx_seq_one_letter_code
_entity_poly.pdbx_strand_id
1 'polypeptide(L)'
;MAKTWTLLGADSHPYESPVPGTLGGHRRTRLYGRLDCRAARRAIARGGYVRHRVFFLTEADARAAGYRPCAVCLPQAYAAWKREKGKGERSVASR
;
A
#
# COMPACT_ATOMS: atom_id res chain seq x y z
N MET A 1 5.06 -15.08 25.18
CA MET A 1 4.93 -15.39 23.74
C MET A 1 4.99 -14.09 22.96
N ALA A 2 5.98 -13.91 22.10
CA ALA A 2 6.08 -12.72 21.26
C ALA A 2 5.02 -12.80 20.15
N LYS A 3 4.20 -11.76 19.99
CA LYS A 3 3.18 -11.70 18.95
C LYS A 3 3.84 -11.21 17.67
N THR A 4 4.00 -12.08 16.68
CA THR A 4 4.52 -11.71 15.36
C THR A 4 3.40 -11.21 14.46
N TRP A 5 3.73 -10.27 13.58
CA TRP A 5 2.82 -9.68 12.61
C TRP A 5 3.34 -9.95 11.20
N THR A 6 2.47 -10.42 10.31
CA THR A 6 2.82 -10.59 8.91
C THR A 6 2.73 -9.26 8.18
N LEU A 7 3.88 -8.72 7.77
CA LEU A 7 4.01 -7.49 6.99
C LEU A 7 4.44 -7.80 5.57
N LEU A 8 4.20 -6.88 4.64
CA LEU A 8 4.72 -6.97 3.28
C LEU A 8 5.97 -6.09 3.17
N GLY A 9 7.07 -6.69 2.72
CA GLY A 9 8.33 -5.99 2.47
C GLY A 9 8.35 -5.26 1.14
N ALA A 10 9.42 -4.49 0.92
CA ALA A 10 9.71 -3.79 -0.34
C ALA A 10 9.67 -4.72 -1.56
N ASP A 11 10.03 -6.00 -1.39
CA ASP A 11 10.04 -6.99 -2.47
C ASP A 11 8.66 -7.57 -2.79
N SER A 12 7.58 -7.03 -2.20
CA SER A 12 6.23 -7.63 -2.24
C SER A 12 6.13 -9.02 -1.62
N HIS A 13 7.12 -9.43 -0.83
CA HIS A 13 7.12 -10.70 -0.10
C HIS A 13 6.63 -10.49 1.34
N PRO A 14 5.71 -11.35 1.84
CA PRO A 14 5.33 -11.35 3.24
C PRO A 14 6.51 -11.77 4.12
N TYR A 15 6.74 -11.05 5.23
CA TYR A 15 7.72 -11.41 6.26
C TYR A 15 7.12 -11.24 7.66
N GLU A 16 7.66 -11.98 8.63
CA GLU A 16 7.25 -11.87 10.02
C GLU A 16 8.02 -10.76 10.73
N SER A 17 7.29 -9.88 11.40
CA SER A 17 7.86 -8.75 12.13
C SER A 17 7.41 -8.78 13.59
N PRO A 18 8.29 -8.44 14.55
CA PRO A 18 7.89 -8.26 15.94
C PRO A 18 7.06 -6.98 16.15
N VAL A 19 7.09 -6.04 15.19
CA VAL A 19 6.35 -4.78 15.26
C VAL A 19 5.14 -4.80 14.32
N PRO A 20 4.00 -4.23 14.74
CA PRO A 20 2.85 -4.08 13.85
C PRO A 20 3.16 -3.05 12.75
N GLY A 21 2.59 -3.27 11.56
CA GLY A 21 2.72 -2.32 10.46
C GLY A 21 1.98 -1.01 10.76
N THR A 22 2.58 0.12 10.38
CA THR A 22 2.00 1.47 10.58
C THR A 22 1.04 1.86 9.46
N LEU A 23 1.17 1.23 8.29
CA LEU A 23 0.38 1.49 7.11
C LEU A 23 -0.43 0.25 6.71
N GLY A 24 -1.63 0.49 6.19
CA GLY A 24 -2.51 -0.56 5.68
C GLY A 24 -2.65 -0.45 4.17
N GLY A 25 -2.71 -1.60 3.51
CA GLY A 25 -2.94 -1.67 2.08
C GLY A 25 -3.88 -2.80 1.68
N HIS A 26 -4.19 -2.83 0.40
CA HIS A 26 -5.05 -3.82 -0.21
C HIS A 26 -4.37 -4.45 -1.41
N ARG A 27 -4.15 -5.77 -1.33
CA ARG A 27 -3.38 -6.53 -2.31
C ARG A 27 -3.98 -6.45 -3.72
N ARG A 28 -5.32 -6.53 -3.86
CA ARG A 28 -5.98 -6.54 -5.18
C ARG A 28 -5.91 -5.19 -5.90
N THR A 29 -6.10 -4.09 -5.18
CA THR A 29 -6.08 -2.74 -5.78
C THR A 29 -4.70 -2.08 -5.70
N ARG A 30 -3.70 -2.82 -5.16
CA ARG A 30 -2.33 -2.39 -4.89
C ARG A 30 -2.27 -0.97 -4.34
N LEU A 31 -3.09 -0.70 -3.33
CA LEU A 31 -3.22 0.61 -2.69
C LEU A 31 -2.64 0.51 -1.28
N TYR A 32 -1.88 1.50 -0.84
CA TYR A 32 -1.55 1.68 0.57
C TYR A 32 -2.06 3.03 1.08
N GLY A 33 -2.26 3.12 2.38
CA GLY A 33 -2.63 4.33 3.07
C GLY A 33 -2.55 4.16 4.57
N ARG A 34 -2.90 5.22 5.29
CA ARG A 34 -2.96 5.17 6.75
C ARG A 34 -4.14 4.35 7.25
N LEU A 35 -3.97 3.72 8.42
CA LEU A 35 -4.98 2.87 9.06
C LEU A 35 -6.24 3.66 9.48
N ASP A 36 -6.11 4.96 9.73
CA ASP A 36 -7.17 5.90 10.11
C ASP A 36 -7.96 6.47 8.91
N CYS A 37 -7.60 6.10 7.67
CA CYS A 37 -8.18 6.70 6.49
C CYS A 37 -9.69 6.39 6.35
N ARG A 38 -10.50 7.43 6.08
CA ARG A 38 -11.93 7.29 5.76
C ARG A 38 -12.19 6.32 4.59
N ALA A 39 -11.32 6.31 3.58
CA ALA A 39 -11.42 5.37 2.47
C ALA A 39 -11.19 3.93 2.91
N ALA A 40 -10.20 3.69 3.78
CA ALA A 40 -9.95 2.38 4.37
C ALA A 40 -11.13 1.92 5.24
N ARG A 41 -11.66 2.80 6.10
CA ARG A 41 -12.87 2.52 6.91
C ARG A 41 -14.08 2.19 6.05
N ARG A 42 -14.32 2.95 4.97
CA ARG A 42 -15.40 2.67 4.00
C ARG A 42 -15.19 1.32 3.31
N ALA A 43 -13.96 0.98 2.94
CA ALA A 43 -13.67 -0.30 2.30
C ALA A 43 -13.89 -1.49 3.26
N ILE A 44 -13.50 -1.34 4.53
CA ILE A 44 -13.78 -2.32 5.59
C ILE A 44 -15.29 -2.46 5.81
N ALA A 45 -16.02 -1.34 5.92
CA ALA A 45 -17.48 -1.34 6.09
C ALA A 45 -18.24 -2.00 4.91
N ARG A 46 -17.65 -2.00 3.71
CA ARG A 46 -18.19 -2.69 2.53
C ARG A 46 -17.95 -4.20 2.53
N GLY A 47 -17.35 -4.77 3.57
CA GLY A 47 -17.26 -6.22 3.81
C GLY A 47 -16.25 -7.00 2.94
N GLY A 48 -15.80 -6.46 1.81
CA GLY A 48 -14.90 -7.18 0.88
C GLY A 48 -13.41 -7.13 1.20
N TYR A 49 -12.98 -6.41 2.26
CA TYR A 49 -11.61 -5.90 2.38
C TYR A 49 -10.67 -6.69 3.30
N VAL A 50 -11.21 -7.52 4.20
CA VAL A 50 -10.40 -8.13 5.29
C VAL A 50 -9.47 -9.23 4.77
N ARG A 51 -9.91 -10.02 3.78
CA ARG A 51 -9.15 -11.18 3.26
C ARG A 51 -7.86 -10.82 2.50
N HIS A 52 -7.76 -9.59 2.00
CA HIS A 52 -6.62 -9.14 1.19
C HIS A 52 -5.95 -7.89 1.77
N ARG A 53 -6.18 -7.62 3.06
CA ARG A 53 -5.53 -6.54 3.78
C ARG A 53 -4.07 -6.92 4.01
N VAL A 54 -3.18 -6.05 3.59
CA VAL A 54 -1.73 -6.17 3.84
C VAL A 54 -1.30 -5.01 4.72
N PHE A 55 -0.20 -5.19 5.44
CA PHE A 55 0.36 -4.17 6.31
C PHE A 55 1.80 -3.88 5.90
N PHE A 56 2.20 -2.62 5.99
CA PHE A 56 3.55 -2.17 5.68
C PHE A 56 4.16 -1.49 6.89
N LEU A 57 5.47 -1.64 7.04
CA LEU A 57 6.22 -0.97 8.08
C LEU A 57 6.37 0.52 7.77
N THR A 58 6.76 0.84 6.53
CA THR A 58 6.98 2.21 6.07
C THR A 58 6.31 2.50 4.72
N GLU A 59 6.16 3.79 4.38
CA GLU A 59 5.69 4.20 3.06
C GLU A 59 6.66 3.78 1.95
N ALA A 60 7.96 3.77 2.24
CA ALA A 60 9.01 3.36 1.31
C ALA A 60 8.84 1.90 0.89
N ASP A 61 8.60 0.99 1.85
CA ASP A 61 8.36 -0.43 1.56
C ASP A 61 7.13 -0.61 0.69
N ALA A 62 6.04 0.10 0.99
CA ALA A 62 4.82 0.03 0.21
C ALA A 62 5.02 0.52 -1.24
N ARG A 63 5.78 1.60 -1.42
CA ARG A 63 6.12 2.13 -2.75
C ARG A 63 7.02 1.18 -3.53
N ALA A 64 8.05 0.63 -2.89
CA ALA A 64 8.97 -0.33 -3.49
C ALA A 64 8.23 -1.61 -3.91
N ALA A 65 7.26 -2.06 -3.10
CA ALA A 65 6.37 -3.18 -3.43
C ALA A 65 5.36 -2.87 -4.57
N GLY A 66 5.43 -1.68 -5.18
CA GLY A 66 4.57 -1.30 -6.29
C GLY A 66 3.15 -0.94 -5.89
N TYR A 67 2.90 -0.59 -4.62
CA TYR A 67 1.61 -0.09 -4.17
C TYR A 67 1.53 1.42 -4.40
N ARG A 68 0.34 1.89 -4.80
CA ARG A 68 0.05 3.31 -4.96
C ARG A 68 -0.44 3.94 -3.65
N PRO A 69 -0.03 5.17 -3.33
CA PRO A 69 -0.57 5.92 -2.21
C PRO A 69 -2.06 6.23 -2.40
N CYS A 70 -2.77 6.33 -1.28
CA CYS A 70 -4.17 6.74 -1.29
C CYS A 70 -4.32 8.25 -1.53
N ALA A 71 -5.03 8.63 -2.58
CA ALA A 71 -5.33 10.02 -2.90
C ALA A 71 -6.11 10.77 -1.80
N VAL A 72 -6.76 10.05 -0.87
CA VAL A 72 -7.58 10.66 0.19
C VAL A 72 -6.75 11.03 1.43
N CYS A 73 -5.97 10.09 1.97
CA CYS A 73 -5.16 10.37 3.18
C CYS A 73 -3.72 10.81 2.88
N LEU A 74 -3.22 10.54 1.67
CA LEU A 74 -1.86 10.87 1.26
C LEU A 74 -1.88 11.59 -0.11
N PRO A 75 -2.54 12.77 -0.21
CA PRO A 75 -2.66 13.49 -1.48
C PRO A 75 -1.30 13.92 -2.05
N GLN A 76 -0.35 14.31 -1.19
CA GLN A 76 1.00 14.70 -1.60
C GLN A 76 1.77 13.52 -2.19
N ALA A 77 1.78 12.39 -1.49
CA ALA A 77 2.39 11.16 -1.98
C ALA A 77 1.76 10.70 -3.30
N TYR A 78 0.43 10.81 -3.42
CA TYR A 78 -0.31 10.49 -4.63
C TYR A 78 0.01 11.40 -5.80
N ALA A 79 0.13 12.71 -5.58
CA ALA A 79 0.59 13.64 -6.59
C ALA A 79 2.00 13.27 -7.08
N ALA A 80 2.93 12.97 -6.16
CA ALA A 80 4.29 12.53 -6.51
C ALA A 80 4.27 11.24 -7.33
N TRP A 81 3.53 10.22 -6.88
CA TRP A 81 3.36 8.96 -7.61
C TRP A 81 2.77 9.16 -9.02
N LYS A 82 1.77 10.04 -9.15
CA LYS A 82 1.18 10.37 -10.46
C LYS A 82 2.18 11.06 -11.39
N ARG A 83 3.03 11.95 -10.86
CA ARG A 83 4.08 12.62 -11.64
C ARG A 83 5.14 11.63 -12.14
N GLU A 84 5.52 10.67 -11.29
CA GLU A 84 6.45 9.58 -11.65
C GLU A 84 5.85 8.65 -12.71
N LYS A 85 4.59 8.23 -12.56
CA LYS A 85 3.92 7.36 -13.54
C LYS A 85 3.68 8.03 -14.89
N GLY A 86 3.37 9.33 -14.90
CA GLY A 86 3.24 10.11 -16.14
C GLY A 86 4.54 10.21 -16.97
N LYS A 87 5.70 9.89 -16.40
CA LYS A 87 6.96 9.76 -17.15
C LYS A 87 7.19 8.37 -17.73
N GLY A 88 6.63 7.32 -17.14
CA GLY A 88 6.85 5.91 -17.54
C GLY A 88 5.97 5.42 -18.69
N GLU A 89 4.84 6.08 -18.95
CA GLU A 89 3.88 5.67 -20.00
C GLU A 89 4.33 6.07 -21.44
N ARG A 90 5.50 6.71 -21.59
CA ARG A 90 6.08 7.05 -22.91
C ARG A 90 7.13 6.06 -23.42
N SER A 91 7.41 4.95 -22.71
CA SER A 91 8.52 4.05 -23.07
C SER A 91 8.12 2.59 -23.36
N VAL A 92 6.82 2.27 -23.42
CA VAL A 92 6.35 0.92 -23.83
C VAL A 92 5.37 1.02 -24.99
N ALA A 93 5.80 1.66 -26.07
CA ALA A 93 5.18 1.59 -27.39
C ALA A 93 6.27 1.77 -28.46
N SER A 94 7.28 0.92 -28.42
CA SER A 94 8.23 0.73 -29.52
C SER A 94 8.75 -0.69 -29.44
N ARG A 95 7.95 -1.60 -29.98
CA ARG A 95 8.40 -2.85 -30.62
C ARG A 95 7.26 -3.39 -31.46
#